data_AF-A0A1X7JMZ8-F1
#
_entry.id   AF-A0A1X7JMZ8-F1
#
_cell.length_a   1.000
_cell.length_b   1.000
_cell.length_c   1.000
_cell.angle_alpha   90.00
_cell.angle_beta   90.00
_cell.angle_gamma   90.00
#
_symmetry.space_group_name_H-M   'P 1'
#
loop_
_entity.id
_entity.type
_entity.pdbx_description
1 polymer ?
#
loop_
_entity_poly.entity_id
_entity_poly.type
_entity_poly.pdbx_seq_one_letter_code
_entity_poly.pdbx_strand_id
1 'polypeptide(L)' 'MKVNPYYSKKPQDTHVFHDDRNCEVGKAIPVENKKFGTNGYPHCSQCTALAGK' A
#
# COMPACT_ATOMS: atom_id res chain seq x y z
N MET A 1 0.98 -7.16 9.66
CA MET A 1 -0.43 -7.24 10.12
C MET A 1 -1.31 -6.75 9.00
N LYS A 2 -2.14 -7.64 8.45
CA LYS A 2 -2.97 -7.33 7.28
C LYS A 2 -4.04 -6.29 7.60
N VAL A 3 -4.30 -5.40 6.66
CA VAL A 3 -5.30 -4.33 6.71
C VAL A 3 -6.07 -4.25 5.39
N ASN A 4 -7.15 -3.47 5.37
CA ASN A 4 -7.87 -3.23 4.12
C ASN A 4 -6.93 -2.61 3.07
N PRO A 5 -6.97 -3.08 1.81
CA PRO A 5 -6.11 -2.56 0.76
C PRO A 5 -6.24 -1.04 0.61
N TYR A 6 -5.12 -0.38 0.39
CA TYR A 6 -5.05 1.03 0.11
C TYR A 6 -3.90 1.34 -0.85
N TYR A 7 -4.01 2.44 -1.58
CA TYR A 7 -2.97 2.94 -2.48
C TYR A 7 -2.80 4.44 -2.29
N SER A 8 -1.70 5.00 -2.81
CA SER A 8 -1.56 6.45 -2.88
C SER A 8 -2.34 7.02 -4.05
N LYS A 9 -3.18 8.02 -3.81
CA LYS A 9 -3.89 8.77 -4.85
C LYS A 9 -2.99 9.77 -5.59
N LYS A 10 -1.73 9.94 -5.15
CA LYS A 10 -0.79 10.85 -5.80
C LYS A 10 -0.21 10.19 -7.06
N PRO A 11 -0.24 10.87 -8.21
CA PRO A 11 0.27 10.32 -9.47
C PRO A 11 1.80 10.18 -9.50
N GLN A 12 2.52 10.89 -8.62
CA GLN A 12 3.97 10.78 -8.50
C GLN A 12 4.45 9.60 -7.64
N ASP A 13 3.54 8.99 -6.88
CA ASP A 13 3.88 7.84 -6.05
C ASP A 13 3.81 6.56 -6.89
N THR A 14 4.51 5.52 -6.45
CA THR A 14 4.46 4.23 -7.13
C THR A 14 3.02 3.69 -7.14
N HIS A 15 2.53 3.35 -8.33
CA HIS A 15 1.22 2.73 -8.53
C HIS A 15 1.21 1.27 -8.04
N VAL A 16 1.21 1.09 -6.72
CA VAL A 16 1.05 -0.18 -6.01
C VAL A 16 -0.04 -0.07 -4.96
N PHE A 17 -0.63 -1.20 -4.57
CA PHE A 17 -1.45 -1.24 -3.36
C PHE A 17 -0.71 -1.88 -2.19
N HIS A 18 -1.09 -1.43 -1.00
CA HIS A 18 -0.60 -1.89 0.28
C HIS A 18 -1.75 -2.52 1.06
N ASP A 19 -1.50 -3.64 1.70
CA ASP A 19 -2.46 -4.34 2.55
C ASP A 19 -1.83 -4.78 3.89
N ASP A 20 -0.64 -4.28 4.23
CA ASP A 20 0.01 -4.54 5.52
C ASP A 20 0.32 -3.25 6.26
N ARG A 21 -0.03 -3.18 7.54
CA ARG A 21 0.22 -2.03 8.42
C ARG A 21 1.71 -1.83 8.71
N ASN A 22 2.55 -2.86 8.53
CA ASN A 22 3.99 -2.83 8.77
C ASN A 22 4.79 -2.41 7.52
N CYS A 23 4.15 -2.24 6.36
CA CYS A 23 4.81 -1.76 5.16
C CYS A 23 5.28 -0.31 5.35
N GLU A 24 6.59 -0.07 5.27
CA GLU A 24 7.17 1.26 5.45
C GLU A 24 6.78 2.22 4.32
N VAL A 25 6.74 1.74 3.08
CA VAL A 25 6.24 2.53 1.93
C VAL A 25 4.78 2.93 2.16
N GLY A 26 3.93 1.98 2.59
CA GLY A 26 2.53 2.26 2.89
C GLY A 26 2.34 3.22 4.08
N LYS A 27 3.23 3.18 5.08
CA LYS A 27 3.26 4.12 6.21
C LYS A 27 3.69 5.52 5.81
N ALA A 28 4.62 5.64 4.85
CA ALA A 28 5.12 6.92 4.36
C ALA A 28 4.07 7.73 3.58
N ILE A 29 3.04 7.08 3.02
CA ILE A 29 1.92 7.76 2.37
C ILE A 29 1.13 8.56 3.42
N PRO A 30 0.98 9.89 3.28
CA PRO A 30 0.15 10.68 4.20
C PRO A 30 -1.30 10.22 4.15
N VAL A 31 -2.01 10.23 5.28
CA VAL A 31 -3.39 9.72 5.39
C VAL A 31 -4.34 10.38 4.39
N GLU A 32 -4.20 11.69 4.16
CA GLU A 32 -4.97 12.43 3.16
C GLU A 32 -4.78 11.89 1.74
N ASN A 33 -3.64 11.25 1.44
CA ASN A 33 -3.29 10.70 0.14
C ASN A 33 -3.59 9.20 0.02
N LYS A 34 -3.98 8.54 1.12
CA LYS A 34 -4.43 7.15 1.07
C LYS A 34 -5.83 7.09 0.50
N LYS A 35 -6.04 6.16 -0.42
CA LYS A 35 -7.36 5.79 -0.92
C LYS A 35 -7.55 4.29 -0.75
N PHE A 36 -8.70 3.91 -0.18
CA PHE A 36 -9.05 2.51 -0.01
C PHE A 36 -9.30 1.83 -1.36
N GLY A 37 -8.90 0.56 -1.44
CA GLY A 37 -8.96 -0.28 -2.64
C GLY A 37 -7.58 -0.60 -3.20
N THR A 38 -7.56 -1.28 -4.34
CA THR A 38 -6.32 -1.66 -5.04
C THR A 38 -6.06 -0.82 -6.29
N ASN A 39 -7.10 -0.17 -6.84
CA ASN A 39 -7.08 0.52 -8.14
C ASN A 39 -6.60 -0.34 -9.33
N GLY A 40 -6.65 -1.68 -9.19
CA GLY A 40 -6.02 -2.59 -10.17
C GLY A 40 -4.49 -2.51 -10.20
N TYR A 41 -3.87 -1.84 -9.23
CA TYR A 41 -2.42 -1.76 -9.12
C TYR A 41 -1.81 -3.11 -8.68
N PRO A 42 -0.55 -3.36 -9.05
CA PRO A 42 0.20 -4.49 -8.51
C PRO A 42 0.36 -4.39 -6.99
N HIS A 43 0.56 -5.55 -6.36
CA HIS A 43 0.84 -5.63 -4.93
C HIS A 43 2.22 -5.05 -4.63
N CYS A 44 2.32 -4.26 -3.55
CA CYS A 44 3.61 -3.75 -3.10
C CYS A 44 4.57 -4.90 -2.74
N SER A 45 5.78 -4.89 -3.30
CA SER A 45 6.80 -5.92 -3.05
C SER A 45 7.14 -6.11 -1.57
N GLN A 46 7.17 -5.03 -0.79
CA GLN A 46 7.35 -5.12 0.67
C GLN A 46 6.16 -5.79 1.35
N CYS A 47 4.92 -5.48 0.94
CA CYS A 47 3.74 -6.17 1.47
C CYS A 47 3.76 -7.66 1.13
N THR A 48 4.19 -8.02 -0.08
CA THR A 48 4.36 -9.43 -0.48
C THR A 48 5.39 -10.14 0.40
N ALA A 49 6.53 -9.50 0.69
CA ALA A 49 7.56 -10.07 1.58
C ALA A 49 7.08 -10.20 3.03
N LEU A 50 6.24 -9.27 3.51
CA LEU A 50 5.65 -9.31 4.84
C LEU A 50 4.55 -10.38 4.99
N ALA A 51 3.85 -10.74 3.91
CA ALA A 51 2.81 -11.76 3.92
C ALA A 51 3.35 -13.20 4.07
N GLY A 52 4.65 -13.41 3.83
CA GLY A 52 5.32 -14.70 3.99
C GLY A 52 5.98 -14.92 5.36
N LYS A 53 5.76 -14.04 6.33
CA LYS A 53 6.24 -14.15 7.72
C LYS A 53 5.08 -14.32 8.68
#